data_AF-A0A1V5KG38-F1
#
_entry.id   AF-A0A1V5KG38-F1
#
_cell.length_a   1.000
_cell.length_b   1.000
_cell.length_c   1.000
_cell.angle_alpha   90.00
_cell.angle_beta   90.00
_cell.angle_gamma   90.00
#
_symmetry.space_group_name_H-M   'P 1'
#
loop_
_entity.id
_entity.type
_entity.pdbx_description
1 polymer ?
#
loop_
_entity_poly.entity_id
_entity_poly.type
_entity_poly.pdbx_seq_one_letter_code
_entity_poly.pdbx_strand_id
1 'polypeptide(L)'
;MRVYPRTSLHRVSVSEGGSSDESELLKPSYYIAPGLTEAGLMGLISEFAHQSANWVDLEHSPAFDEISRRLRRKGVVGPLWNYLSVLRRLS
;
A
#
# COMPACT_ATOMS: atom_id res chain seq x y z
N MET A 1 4.45 -9.71 -1.01
CA MET A 1 3.40 -10.22 -1.93
C MET A 1 2.22 -10.70 -1.09
N ARG A 2 0.95 -10.46 -1.50
CA ARG A 2 -0.20 -10.91 -0.70
C ARG A 2 -0.27 -12.44 -0.68
N VAL A 3 -0.47 -13.01 0.51
CA VAL A 3 -0.60 -14.44 0.73
C VAL A 3 -2.07 -14.82 0.76
N TYR A 4 -2.42 -15.89 0.04
CA TYR A 4 -3.73 -16.49 0.09
C TYR A 4 -3.62 -17.94 0.58
N PRO A 5 -4.57 -18.41 1.41
CA PRO A 5 -4.58 -19.78 1.91
C PRO A 5 -4.44 -20.83 0.81
N ARG A 6 -3.84 -21.97 1.15
CA ARG A 6 -3.64 -23.13 0.25
C ARG A 6 -2.80 -22.89 -1.01
N THR A 7 -2.25 -21.70 -1.20
CA THR A 7 -1.28 -21.44 -2.28
C THR A 7 0.11 -21.96 -1.93
N SER A 8 0.97 -22.13 -2.94
CA SER A 8 2.38 -22.48 -2.71
C SER A 8 3.09 -21.44 -1.83
N LEU A 9 2.79 -20.15 -2.03
CA LEU A 9 3.36 -19.07 -1.23
C LEU A 9 2.91 -19.14 0.23
N HIS A 10 1.65 -19.53 0.49
CA HIS A 10 1.18 -19.75 1.86
C HIS A 10 1.93 -20.89 2.56
N ARG A 11 2.18 -22.01 1.86
CA ARG A 11 2.98 -23.11 2.43
C ARG A 11 4.41 -22.67 2.80
N VAL A 12 5.06 -21.90 1.92
CA VAL A 12 6.38 -21.33 2.20
C VAL A 12 6.31 -20.40 3.40
N SER A 13 5.36 -19.46 3.40
CA SER A 13 5.18 -18.51 4.50
C SER A 13 4.98 -19.20 5.84
N VAL A 14 4.16 -20.26 5.91
CA VAL A 14 3.94 -21.04 7.14
C VAL A 14 5.20 -21.78 7.56
N SER A 15 5.95 -22.38 6.62
CA SER A 15 7.20 -23.07 6.92
C SER A 15 8.29 -22.13 7.48
N GLU A 16 8.19 -20.84 7.20
CA GLU A 16 9.11 -19.80 7.66
C GLU A 16 8.59 -19.03 8.89
N GLY A 17 7.52 -19.51 9.54
CA GLY A 17 6.99 -18.94 10.78
C GLY A 17 5.85 -17.93 10.61
N GLY A 18 5.31 -17.78 9.41
CA GLY A 18 4.11 -17.01 9.13
C GLY A 18 2.82 -17.69 9.63
N SER A 19 1.72 -16.94 9.63
CA SER A 19 0.42 -17.43 10.12
C SER A 19 -0.10 -18.59 9.28
N SER A 20 -0.61 -19.63 9.95
CA SER A 20 -1.36 -20.75 9.35
C SER A 20 -2.87 -20.53 9.34
N ASP A 21 -3.35 -19.34 9.76
CA ASP A 21 -4.77 -19.02 9.76
C ASP A 21 -5.28 -18.82 8.34
N GLU A 22 -6.18 -19.71 7.93
CA GLU A 22 -6.80 -19.69 6.61
C GLU A 22 -8.14 -18.94 6.58
N SER A 23 -8.66 -18.52 7.74
CA SER A 23 -10.00 -17.94 7.87
C SER A 23 -10.03 -16.43 7.67
N GLU A 24 -8.93 -15.73 7.97
CA GLU A 24 -8.81 -14.28 7.83
C GLU A 24 -8.40 -13.89 6.39
N LEU A 25 -9.38 -13.45 5.60
CA LEU A 25 -9.19 -13.00 4.22
C LEU A 25 -9.45 -11.50 4.02
N LEU A 26 -10.09 -10.83 4.98
CA LEU A 26 -10.42 -9.41 4.86
C LEU A 26 -9.20 -8.56 5.15
N LYS A 27 -8.46 -8.89 6.21
CA LYS A 27 -7.17 -8.28 6.48
C LYS A 27 -6.13 -8.91 5.56
N PRO A 28 -5.45 -8.13 4.70
CA PRO A 28 -4.44 -8.69 3.82
C PRO A 28 -3.24 -9.14 4.63
N SER A 29 -2.81 -10.38 4.40
CA SER A 29 -1.52 -10.90 4.87
C SER A 29 -0.48 -10.81 3.75
N TYR A 30 0.75 -10.42 4.08
CA TYR A 30 1.84 -10.30 3.12
C TYR A 30 3.01 -11.17 3.53
N TYR A 31 3.57 -11.88 2.55
CA TYR A 31 4.82 -12.60 2.72
C TYR A 31 5.99 -11.60 2.64
N ILE A 32 6.85 -11.67 3.65
CA ILE A 32 8.12 -10.95 3.76
C ILE A 32 9.20 -12.01 3.90
N ALA A 33 10.16 -12.01 2.97
CA ALA A 33 11.22 -13.01 2.96
C ALA A 33 12.12 -12.88 4.20
N PRO A 34 12.72 -13.99 4.68
CA PRO A 34 13.67 -13.96 5.78
C PRO A 34 14.80 -12.97 5.51
N GLY A 35 15.12 -12.14 6.50
CA GLY A 35 16.12 -11.06 6.37
C GLY A 35 15.54 -9.71 5.93
N LEU A 36 14.27 -9.66 5.54
CA LEU A 36 13.52 -8.40 5.39
C LEU A 36 12.60 -8.19 6.59
N THR A 37 12.44 -6.94 7.00
CA THR A 37 11.45 -6.53 8.00
C THR A 37 10.43 -5.62 7.34
N GLU A 38 9.19 -5.64 7.84
CA GLU A 38 8.14 -4.73 7.37
C GLU A 38 8.59 -3.27 7.51
N ALA A 39 9.12 -2.89 8.67
CA ALA A 39 9.64 -1.55 8.92
C ALA A 39 10.77 -1.15 7.95
N GLY A 40 11.69 -2.07 7.67
CA GLY A 40 12.78 -1.83 6.71
C GLY A 40 12.27 -1.66 5.28
N LEU A 41 11.31 -2.49 4.87
CA LEU A 41 10.67 -2.38 3.57
C LEU A 41 9.91 -1.05 3.42
N MET A 42 9.14 -0.67 4.43
CA MET A 42 8.42 0.61 4.43
C MET A 42 9.36 1.81 4.40
N GLY A 43 10.50 1.76 5.10
CA GLY A 43 11.54 2.77 5.02
C GLY A 43 12.10 2.94 3.60
N LEU A 44 12.43 1.84 2.93
CA LEU A 44 12.91 1.86 1.54
C LEU A 44 11.85 2.39 0.56
N ILE A 45 10.58 2.00 0.73
CA ILE A 45 9.47 2.51 -0.08
C ILE A 45 9.32 4.02 0.12
N SER A 46 9.37 4.50 1.36
CA SER A 46 9.28 5.93 1.68
C SER A 46 10.42 6.72 1.04
N GLU A 47 11.66 6.25 1.17
CA GLU A 47 12.83 6.90 0.55
C GLU A 47 12.69 6.97 -0.98
N PHE A 48 12.26 5.87 -1.62
CA PHE A 48 12.01 5.85 -3.05
C PHE A 48 10.86 6.80 -3.45
N ALA A 49 9.78 6.83 -2.68
CA ALA A 49 8.63 7.69 -2.90
C ALA A 49 8.98 9.20 -2.86
N HIS A 50 9.91 9.57 -1.98
CA HIS A 50 10.44 10.93 -1.90
C HIS A 50 11.20 11.34 -3.17
N GLN A 51 11.91 10.41 -3.81
CA GLN A 51 12.69 10.68 -5.02
C GLN A 51 11.88 10.53 -6.32
N SER A 52 10.78 9.78 -6.29
CA SER A 52 10.00 9.44 -7.48
C SER A 52 8.83 10.40 -7.67
N ALA A 53 8.92 11.31 -8.64
CA ALA A 53 7.89 12.32 -8.93
C ALA A 53 6.50 11.71 -9.28
N ASN A 54 6.47 10.49 -9.81
CA ASN A 54 5.25 9.80 -10.21
C ASN A 54 4.71 8.84 -9.14
N TRP A 55 5.38 8.73 -7.99
CA TRP A 55 4.89 7.94 -6.87
C TRP A 55 3.92 8.77 -6.03
N VAL A 56 2.70 8.25 -5.86
CA VAL A 56 1.71 8.82 -4.96
C VAL A 56 1.65 7.91 -3.75
N ASP A 57 2.13 8.42 -2.61
CA ASP A 57 1.94 7.73 -1.34
C ASP A 57 0.47 7.83 -0.95
N LEU A 58 -0.23 6.71 -1.02
CA LEU A 58 -1.65 6.59 -0.74
C LEU A 58 -1.92 6.08 0.68
N GLU A 59 -0.88 5.88 1.50
CA GLU A 59 -1.10 5.55 2.91
C GLU A 59 -1.82 6.71 3.59
N HIS A 60 -3.13 6.53 3.77
CA HIS A 60 -4.02 7.14 4.76
C HIS A 60 -3.66 8.56 5.21
N SER A 61 -3.23 9.43 4.30
CA SER A 61 -3.00 10.83 4.64
C SER A 61 -4.39 11.46 4.86
N PRO A 62 -4.70 11.99 6.07
CA PRO A 62 -5.98 12.67 6.29
C PRO A 62 -6.22 13.79 5.27
N ALA A 63 -5.14 14.40 4.77
CA ALA A 63 -5.18 15.40 3.70
C ALA A 63 -5.67 14.81 2.35
N PHE A 64 -5.26 13.58 2.01
CA PHE A 64 -5.76 12.89 0.81
C PHE A 64 -7.26 12.64 0.90
N ASP A 65 -7.74 12.15 2.04
CA ASP A 65 -9.16 11.87 2.24
C ASP A 65 -10.02 13.15 2.17
N GLU A 66 -9.51 14.24 2.74
CA GLU A 66 -10.13 15.57 2.69
C GLU A 66 -10.23 16.10 1.24
N ILE A 67 -9.12 16.05 0.50
CA ILE A 67 -9.06 16.49 -0.90
C ILE A 67 -9.95 15.61 -1.77
N SER A 68 -9.90 14.29 -1.59
CA SER A 68 -10.72 13.34 -2.33
C SER A 68 -12.21 13.58 -2.08
N ARG A 69 -12.65 13.74 -0.83
CA ARG A 69 -14.03 14.11 -0.50
C ARG A 69 -14.45 15.42 -1.15
N ARG A 70 -13.57 16.43 -1.16
CA ARG A 70 -13.85 17.74 -1.78
C ARG A 70 -14.01 17.62 -3.29
N LEU A 71 -13.14 16.88 -3.98
CA LEU A 71 -13.22 16.65 -5.43
C LEU A 71 -14.50 15.88 -5.81
N ARG A 72 -14.86 14.84 -5.05
CA ARG A 72 -16.12 14.09 -5.25
C ARG A 72 -17.35 14.97 -5.08
N ARG A 73 -17.39 15.81 -4.04
CA ARG A 73 -18.50 16.78 -3.84
C ARG A 73 -18.65 17.77 -4.99
N LYS A 74 -17.57 18.08 -5.71
CA LYS A 74 -17.59 18.94 -6.91
C LYS A 74 -17.97 18.20 -8.19
N GLY A 75 -18.33 16.92 -8.11
CA GLY A 75 -18.70 16.11 -9.28
C GLY A 75 -17.50 15.66 -10.12
N VAL A 76 -16.27 15.72 -9.60
CA VAL A 76 -15.10 15.19 -10.32
C VAL A 76 -15.19 13.66 -10.37
N VAL A 77 -15.27 13.14 -11.60
CA VAL A 77 -15.33 11.71 -11.90
C VAL A 77 -13.99 11.25 -12.46
N GLY A 78 -13.62 10.00 -12.18
CA GLY A 78 -12.39 9.38 -12.67
C GLY A 78 -11.28 9.29 -11.64
N PRO A 79 -10.04 9.04 -12.10
CA PRO A 79 -8.87 8.80 -11.27
C PRO A 79 -8.42 10.07 -10.53
N LEU A 80 -8.80 10.21 -9.25
CA LEU A 80 -8.44 11.38 -8.44
C LEU A 80 -6.92 11.55 -8.27
N TRP A 81 -6.15 10.47 -8.41
CA TRP A 81 -4.69 10.49 -8.37
C TRP A 81 -4.04 11.40 -9.42
N ASN A 82 -4.71 11.65 -10.55
CA ASN A 82 -4.20 12.58 -11.57
C ASN A 82 -4.09 14.01 -11.01
N TYR A 83 -5.06 14.45 -10.20
CA TYR A 83 -5.04 15.79 -9.58
C TYR A 83 -4.00 15.89 -8.46
N LEU A 84 -3.76 14.80 -7.76
CA LEU A 84 -2.85 14.75 -6.61
C LEU A 84 -1.39 14.77 -7.05
N SER A 85 -1.07 14.07 -8.15
CA SER A 85 0.26 14.15 -8.75
C SER A 85 0.65 15.58 -9.14
N VAL A 86 -0.33 16.40 -9.56
CA VAL A 86 -0.13 17.80 -9.89
C VAL A 86 0.06 18.65 -8.63
N LEU A 87 -0.76 18.45 -7.60
CA LEU A 87 -0.65 19.20 -6.34
C LEU A 87 0.71 19.00 -5.66
N ARG A 88 1.28 17.79 -5.67
CA ARG A 88 2.62 17.53 -5.10
C ARG A 88 3.77 18.17 -5.89
N ARG A 89 3.59 18.46 -7.19
CA ARG A 89 4.61 19.14 -8.00
C ARG A 89 4.66 20.66 -7.74
N LEU A 90 3.63 21.21 -7.10
CA LEU A 90 3.49 22.65 -6.83
C LEU A 90 3.85 23.02 -5.39
N SER A 91 4.06 22.03 -4.51
CA SER A 91 4.51 22.14 -3.13
C SER A 91 5.99 21.82 -3.02
#